data_AF-A0A1G1FMW3-F1
#
_entry.id   AF-A0A1G1FMW3-F1
#
_cell.length_a   1.000
_cell.length_b   1.000
_cell.length_c   1.000
_cell.angle_alpha   90.00
_cell.angle_beta   90.00
_cell.angle_gamma   90.00
#
_symmetry.space_group_name_H-M   'P 1'
#
loop_
_entity.id
_entity.type
_entity.pdbx_description
1 polymer ?
#
loop_
_entity_poly.entity_id
_entity_poly.type
_entity_poly.pdbx_seq_one_letter_code
_entity_poly.pdbx_strand_id
1 'polypeptide(L)'
;MKKRFYQLIVVIIFLAVIGGSALAHCEIPCGIYDDEARITMLFENITTIEKSMNQIIALEKEQNHNSNQLIRWVMNKEDHANKLNEIVTQYFMAQRIKLDAKDYDKKIGLLHQMLVYSMKCKQTTDTKNTDKLRSLVKEFKEVYFDKK
;
A
#
# COMPACT_ATOMS: atom_id res chain seq x y z
N MET A 1 44.89 -21.22 7.91
CA MET A 1 43.53 -21.80 8.05
C MET A 1 42.59 -20.88 8.83
N LYS A 2 42.96 -20.38 10.02
CA LYS A 2 42.11 -19.51 10.86
C LYS A 2 41.63 -18.21 10.17
N LYS A 3 42.47 -17.54 9.38
CA LYS A 3 42.09 -16.31 8.65
C LYS A 3 40.99 -16.53 7.60
N ARG A 4 41.05 -17.66 6.87
CA ARG A 4 40.00 -18.05 5.90
C ARG A 4 38.69 -18.41 6.60
N PHE A 5 38.77 -18.99 7.80
CA PHE A 5 37.62 -19.30 8.63
C PHE A 5 36.88 -18.04 9.12
N TYR A 6 37.61 -17.03 9.59
CA TYR A 6 37.00 -15.74 9.98
C TYR A 6 36.39 -14.99 8.79
N GLN A 7 37.02 -15.05 7.61
CA GLN A 7 36.47 -14.46 6.39
C GLN A 7 35.15 -15.13 5.98
N LEU A 8 35.05 -16.46 6.10
CA LEU A 8 33.81 -17.19 5.84
C LEU A 8 32.69 -16.81 6.83
N ILE A 9 33.01 -16.65 8.12
CA ILE A 9 32.04 -16.22 9.13
C ILE A 9 31.48 -14.82 8.83
N VAL A 10 32.34 -13.87 8.47
CA VAL A 10 31.92 -12.50 8.15
C VAL A 10 31.00 -12.48 6.92
N VAL A 11 31.30 -13.28 5.89
CA VAL A 11 30.46 -13.40 4.68
C VAL A 11 29.09 -14.00 5.02
N ILE A 12 29.03 -15.02 5.88
CA ILE A 12 27.76 -15.64 6.31
C ILE A 12 26.90 -14.65 7.10
N ILE A 13 27.50 -13.88 8.01
CA ILE A 13 26.79 -12.85 8.79
C ILE A 13 26.25 -11.76 7.84
N PHE A 14 27.04 -11.34 6.85
CA PHE A 14 26.62 -10.33 5.89
C PHE A 14 25.44 -10.81 5.02
N LEU A 15 25.46 -12.08 4.59
CA LEU A 15 24.34 -12.70 3.85
C LEU A 15 23.07 -12.83 4.70
N ALA A 16 23.20 -13.12 6.00
CA ALA A 16 22.05 -13.19 6.92
C ALA A 16 21.39 -11.82 7.16
N VAL A 17 22.17 -10.73 7.16
CA VAL A 17 21.66 -9.35 7.32
C VAL A 17 20.96 -8.85 6.04
N ILE A 18 21.32 -9.38 4.86
CA ILE A 18 20.70 -9.03 3.57
C ILE A 18 19.39 -9.82 3.32
N GLY A 19 19.08 -10.86 4.11
CA GLY A 19 17.86 -11.68 4.00
C GLY A 19 16.53 -10.97 4.32
N GLY A 20 16.51 -9.64 4.39
CA GLY A 20 15.33 -8.81 4.61
C GLY A 20 14.51 -8.57 3.34
N SER A 21 14.08 -9.64 2.67
CA SER A 21 13.03 -9.54 1.66
C SER A 21 12.05 -10.68 1.86
N ALA A 22 11.30 -10.61 2.96
CA ALA A 22 10.10 -11.38 3.12
C ALA A 22 9.06 -10.84 2.14
N LEU A 23 9.03 -11.41 0.94
CA LEU A 23 7.82 -11.54 0.12
C LEU A 23 6.82 -12.40 0.92
N ALA A 24 6.29 -11.84 2.02
CA ALA A 24 5.31 -12.50 2.84
C ALA A 24 3.91 -12.13 2.33
N HIS A 25 3.38 -12.99 1.48
CA HIS A 25 1.95 -13.22 1.33
C HIS A 25 1.77 -14.72 1.08
N CYS A 26 2.23 -15.52 2.04
CA CYS A 26 2.05 -16.95 1.99
C CYS A 26 0.57 -17.35 2.17
N GLU A 27 -0.33 -16.45 2.59
CA GLU A 27 -1.75 -16.73 2.94
C GLU A 27 -1.96 -17.91 3.92
N ILE A 28 -0.85 -18.48 4.41
CA ILE A 28 -0.76 -19.43 5.49
C ILE A 28 -1.10 -18.66 6.77
N PRO A 29 -1.93 -19.22 7.67
CA PRO A 29 -2.26 -18.61 8.95
C PRO A 29 -1.07 -18.67 9.90
N CYS A 30 0.02 -17.95 9.58
CA CYS A 30 1.27 -17.92 10.33
C CYS A 30 1.19 -17.04 11.59
N GLY A 31 0.13 -16.24 11.74
CA GLY A 31 -0.08 -15.37 12.90
C GLY A 31 0.78 -14.11 12.92
N ILE A 32 1.56 -13.84 11.87
CA ILE A 32 2.47 -12.70 11.78
C ILE A 32 1.74 -11.55 11.08
N TYR A 33 1.33 -10.54 11.86
CA TYR A 33 0.58 -9.38 11.37
C TYR A 33 1.19 -8.08 11.92
N ASP A 34 1.28 -7.07 11.07
CA ASP A 34 1.65 -5.69 11.44
C ASP A 34 0.62 -4.74 10.83
N ASP A 35 -0.49 -4.59 11.54
CA ASP A 35 -1.65 -3.82 11.08
C ASP A 35 -1.31 -2.32 10.96
N GLU A 36 -0.46 -1.79 11.84
CA GLU A 36 -0.04 -0.38 11.81
C GLU A 36 0.85 -0.09 10.59
N ALA A 37 1.77 -0.99 10.25
CA ALA A 37 2.54 -0.88 9.02
C ALA A 37 1.64 -0.92 7.78
N ARG A 38 0.62 -1.79 7.75
CA ARG A 38 -0.33 -1.82 6.61
C ARG A 38 -1.13 -0.54 6.48
N ILE A 39 -1.60 0.04 7.57
CA ILE A 39 -2.26 1.36 7.55
C ILE A 39 -1.29 2.45 7.05
N THR A 40 -0.03 2.43 7.49
CA THR A 40 0.99 3.38 7.02
C THR A 40 1.21 3.25 5.51
N MET A 41 1.34 2.03 5.00
CA MET A 41 1.46 1.76 3.57
C MET A 41 0.23 2.24 2.77
N LEU A 42 -0.99 2.16 3.31
CA LEU A 42 -2.17 2.74 2.65
C LEU A 42 -1.98 4.26 2.44
N PHE A 43 -1.53 4.99 3.46
CA PHE A 43 -1.26 6.43 3.35
C PHE A 43 -0.12 6.76 2.37
N GLU A 44 0.94 5.97 2.35
CA GLU A 44 2.06 6.12 1.42
C GLU A 44 1.62 5.90 -0.04
N ASN A 45 0.81 4.87 -0.29
CA ASN A 45 0.22 4.63 -1.61
C ASN A 45 -0.66 5.81 -2.05
N ILE A 46 -1.53 6.33 -1.17
CA ILE A 46 -2.37 7.50 -1.48
C ILE A 46 -1.51 8.71 -1.83
N THR A 47 -0.44 8.97 -1.08
CA THR A 47 0.48 10.09 -1.32
C THR A 47 1.17 9.96 -2.67
N THR A 48 1.56 8.74 -3.04
CA THR A 48 2.22 8.47 -4.33
C THR A 48 1.25 8.58 -5.51
N ILE A 49 0.00 8.14 -5.32
CA ILE A 49 -1.09 8.32 -6.30
C ILE A 49 -1.33 9.81 -6.56
N GLU A 50 -1.50 10.60 -5.50
CA GLU A 50 -1.74 12.05 -5.59
C GLU A 50 -0.56 12.76 -6.29
N LYS A 51 0.67 12.41 -5.91
CA LYS A 51 1.88 12.93 -6.58
C LYS A 51 1.86 12.61 -8.06
N SER A 52 1.52 11.37 -8.44
CA SER A 52 1.45 10.95 -9.83
C SER A 52 0.39 11.72 -10.61
N MET A 53 -0.79 11.97 -10.02
CA MET A 53 -1.84 12.80 -10.62
C MET A 53 -1.36 14.23 -10.88
N ASN A 54 -0.70 14.86 -9.90
CA ASN A 54 -0.19 16.21 -10.04
C ASN A 54 0.90 16.31 -11.13
N GLN A 55 1.75 15.29 -11.26
CA GLN A 55 2.75 15.22 -12.32
C GLN A 55 2.10 15.06 -13.71
N ILE A 56 1.07 14.22 -13.82
CA ILE A 56 0.29 14.08 -15.07
C ILE A 56 -0.31 15.42 -15.47
N ILE A 57 -1.00 16.11 -14.56
CA ILE A 57 -1.61 17.42 -14.82
C ILE A 57 -0.57 18.47 -15.23
N ALA A 58 0.61 18.46 -14.61
CA ALA A 58 1.69 19.38 -14.96
C ALA A 58 2.22 19.11 -16.37
N LEU A 59 2.52 17.84 -16.69
CA LEU A 59 3.02 17.43 -18.00
C LEU A 59 2.01 17.72 -19.11
N GLU A 60 0.72 17.47 -18.91
CA GLU A 60 -0.32 17.74 -19.91
C GLU A 60 -0.42 19.22 -20.32
N LYS A 61 0.04 20.14 -19.47
CA LYS A 61 0.08 21.58 -19.76
C LYS A 61 1.32 22.01 -20.54
N GLU A 62 2.33 21.15 -20.68
CA GLU A 62 3.54 21.45 -21.43
C GLU A 62 3.26 21.38 -22.94
N GLN A 63 3.73 22.39 -23.69
CA GLN A 63 3.50 22.49 -25.14
C GLN A 63 4.06 21.28 -25.92
N ASN A 64 5.20 20.73 -25.48
CA ASN A 64 5.84 19.54 -26.06
C ASN A 64 6.07 18.50 -24.95
N HIS A 65 4.99 18.05 -24.31
CA HIS A 65 5.07 17.15 -23.17
C HIS A 65 5.76 15.82 -23.52
N ASN A 66 6.58 15.31 -22.60
CA ASN A 66 7.26 14.04 -22.77
C ASN A 66 6.29 12.86 -22.55
N SER A 67 5.81 12.24 -23.63
CA SER A 67 4.87 11.10 -23.57
C SER A 67 5.40 9.93 -22.73
N ASN A 68 6.71 9.68 -22.72
CA ASN A 68 7.28 8.61 -21.89
C ASN A 68 7.12 8.92 -20.40
N GLN A 69 7.28 10.18 -19.98
CA GLN A 69 7.06 10.58 -18.60
C GLN A 69 5.57 10.50 -18.22
N LEU A 70 4.68 10.93 -19.11
CA LEU A 70 3.24 10.82 -18.91
C LEU A 70 2.83 9.35 -18.64
N ILE A 71 3.25 8.44 -19.52
CA ILE A 71 2.97 7.01 -19.40
C ILE A 71 3.53 6.44 -18.10
N ARG A 72 4.76 6.81 -17.71
CA ARG A 72 5.36 6.36 -16.45
C ARG A 72 4.54 6.79 -15.23
N TRP A 73 4.04 8.03 -15.20
CA TRP A 73 3.22 8.51 -14.09
C TRP A 73 1.83 7.86 -14.07
N VAL A 74 1.22 7.60 -15.23
CA VAL A 74 -0.02 6.83 -15.33
C VAL A 74 0.17 5.42 -14.78
N MET A 75 1.20 4.71 -15.24
CA MET A 75 1.51 3.35 -14.78
C MET A 75 1.85 3.31 -13.29
N ASN A 76 2.60 4.29 -12.77
CA ASN A 76 2.90 4.38 -11.35
C ASN A 76 1.64 4.61 -10.50
N LYS A 77 0.75 5.50 -10.95
CA LYS A 77 -0.57 5.71 -10.31
C LYS A 77 -1.39 4.42 -10.26
N GLU A 78 -1.42 3.67 -11.35
CA GLU A 78 -2.12 2.40 -11.42
C GLU A 78 -1.55 1.33 -10.49
N ASP A 79 -0.23 1.18 -10.47
CA ASP A 79 0.46 0.20 -9.62
C ASP A 79 0.21 0.48 -8.13
N HIS A 80 0.30 1.74 -7.70
CA HIS A 80 0.03 2.12 -6.31
C HIS A 80 -1.45 1.96 -5.91
N ALA A 81 -2.39 2.18 -6.85
CA ALA A 81 -3.80 1.88 -6.60
C ALA A 81 -4.05 0.37 -6.44
N ASN A 82 -3.36 -0.47 -7.21
CA ASN A 82 -3.41 -1.93 -7.06
C ASN A 82 -2.85 -2.40 -5.72
N LYS A 83 -1.68 -1.90 -5.32
CA LYS A 83 -1.06 -2.20 -4.02
C LYS A 83 -1.97 -1.83 -2.85
N LEU A 84 -2.62 -0.67 -2.93
CA LEU A 84 -3.64 -0.25 -1.95
C LEU A 84 -4.80 -1.23 -1.91
N ASN A 85 -5.34 -1.59 -3.08
CA ASN A 85 -6.46 -2.53 -3.18
C ASN A 85 -6.10 -3.90 -2.62
N GLU A 86 -4.88 -4.39 -2.86
CA GLU A 86 -4.38 -5.66 -2.33
C GLU A 86 -4.29 -5.66 -0.79
N ILE A 87 -3.81 -4.57 -0.19
CA ILE A 87 -3.83 -4.41 1.27
C ILE A 87 -5.28 -4.44 1.79
N VAL A 88 -6.19 -3.74 1.11
CA VAL A 88 -7.60 -3.69 1.51
C VAL A 88 -8.25 -5.08 1.41
N THR A 89 -8.12 -5.76 0.27
CA THR A 89 -8.79 -7.04 0.01
C THR A 89 -8.10 -8.20 0.71
N GLN A 90 -6.82 -8.44 0.41
CA GLN A 90 -6.12 -9.64 0.87
C GLN A 90 -5.78 -9.57 2.34
N TYR A 91 -5.30 -8.42 2.80
CA TYR A 91 -4.89 -8.28 4.19
C TYR A 91 -6.10 -8.03 5.10
N PHE A 92 -6.79 -6.90 4.93
CA PHE A 92 -7.84 -6.53 5.89
C PHE A 92 -9.13 -7.34 5.74
N MET A 93 -9.69 -7.46 4.53
CA MET A 93 -10.97 -8.15 4.34
C MET A 93 -10.84 -9.66 4.50
N ALA A 94 -9.83 -10.29 3.88
CA ALA A 94 -9.73 -11.75 3.86
C ALA A 94 -9.04 -12.33 5.11
N GLN A 95 -8.02 -11.67 5.67
CA GLN A 95 -7.22 -12.25 6.76
C GLN A 95 -7.57 -11.67 8.14
N ARG A 96 -7.73 -10.35 8.25
CA ARG A 96 -7.84 -9.68 9.56
C ARG A 96 -9.27 -9.58 10.11
N ILE A 97 -10.22 -9.10 9.33
CA ILE A 97 -11.60 -8.91 9.81
C ILE A 97 -12.33 -10.25 9.85
N LYS A 98 -12.79 -10.65 11.04
CA LYS A 98 -13.63 -11.83 11.24
C LYS A 98 -15.11 -11.50 11.07
N LEU A 99 -15.93 -12.50 10.73
CA LEU A 99 -17.36 -12.33 10.48
C LEU A 99 -18.14 -11.87 11.73
N ASP A 100 -17.62 -12.18 12.92
CA ASP A 100 -18.17 -11.80 14.23
C ASP A 100 -17.50 -10.55 14.82
N ALA A 101 -16.68 -9.83 14.04
CA ALA A 101 -16.00 -8.65 14.51
C ALA A 101 -17.00 -7.56 14.95
N LYS A 102 -16.71 -6.89 16.06
CA LYS A 102 -17.43 -5.67 16.45
C LYS A 102 -17.39 -4.65 15.31
N ASP A 103 -18.53 -4.01 15.03
CA ASP A 103 -18.68 -3.02 13.95
C ASP A 103 -18.30 -3.56 12.56
N TYR A 104 -18.51 -4.86 12.32
CA TYR A 104 -18.18 -5.55 11.05
C TYR A 104 -18.68 -4.78 9.83
N ASP A 105 -19.97 -4.44 9.78
CA ASP A 105 -20.57 -3.74 8.64
C ASP A 105 -19.92 -2.38 8.39
N LYS A 106 -19.56 -1.65 9.46
CA LYS A 106 -18.85 -0.38 9.33
C LYS A 106 -17.45 -0.58 8.76
N LYS A 107 -16.71 -1.56 9.26
CA LYS A 107 -15.35 -1.88 8.80
C LYS A 107 -15.34 -2.29 7.32
N ILE A 108 -16.21 -3.22 6.94
CA ILE A 108 -16.36 -3.67 5.55
C ILE A 108 -16.84 -2.53 4.65
N GLY A 109 -17.81 -1.73 5.10
CA GLY A 109 -18.30 -0.57 4.37
C GLY A 109 -17.21 0.48 4.09
N LEU A 110 -16.32 0.73 5.05
CA LEU A 110 -15.17 1.63 4.85
C LEU A 110 -14.17 1.06 3.86
N LEU A 111 -13.82 -0.22 3.99
CA LEU A 111 -12.90 -0.89 3.07
C LEU A 111 -13.43 -0.94 1.63
N HIS A 112 -14.72 -1.24 1.44
CA HIS A 112 -15.34 -1.20 0.13
C HIS A 112 -15.30 0.21 -0.48
N GLN A 113 -15.61 1.26 0.30
CA GLN A 113 -15.47 2.64 -0.16
C GLN A 113 -14.03 2.97 -0.58
N MET A 114 -13.01 2.46 0.14
CA MET A 114 -11.62 2.63 -0.27
C MET A 114 -11.35 2.03 -1.65
N LEU A 115 -11.86 0.84 -1.94
CA LEU A 115 -11.71 0.20 -3.26
C LEU A 115 -12.34 1.07 -4.37
N VAL A 116 -13.56 1.57 -4.14
CA VAL A 116 -14.26 2.42 -5.11
C VAL A 116 -13.50 3.73 -5.37
N TYR A 117 -13.04 4.41 -4.31
CA TYR A 117 -12.28 5.66 -4.47
C TYR A 117 -10.87 5.42 -5.02
N SER A 118 -10.23 4.31 -4.69
CA SER A 118 -8.98 3.88 -5.32
C SER A 118 -9.15 3.69 -6.83
N MET A 119 -10.24 3.09 -7.28
CA MET A 119 -10.55 2.97 -8.72
C MET A 119 -10.78 4.33 -9.39
N LYS A 120 -11.47 5.27 -8.73
CA LYS A 120 -11.60 6.64 -9.24
C LYS A 120 -10.25 7.35 -9.37
N CYS A 121 -9.36 7.16 -8.39
CA CYS A 121 -7.99 7.66 -8.48
C CYS A 121 -7.24 7.02 -9.64
N LYS A 122 -7.46 5.73 -9.90
CA LYS A 122 -6.86 4.99 -11.00
C LYS A 122 -7.28 5.53 -12.36
N GLN A 123 -8.54 5.89 -12.51
CA GLN A 123 -9.15 6.33 -13.78
C GLN A 123 -9.01 7.84 -14.07
N THR A 124 -8.73 8.67 -13.06
CA THR A 124 -8.76 10.14 -13.19
C THR A 124 -7.51 10.80 -12.60
N THR A 125 -7.43 12.13 -12.71
CA THR A 125 -6.43 12.98 -12.02
C THR A 125 -7.07 13.94 -11.02
N ASP A 126 -8.35 13.73 -10.64
CA ASP A 126 -9.02 14.54 -9.62
C ASP A 126 -8.56 14.16 -8.21
N THR A 127 -7.75 15.02 -7.61
CA THR A 127 -7.15 14.84 -6.28
C THR A 127 -8.17 14.88 -5.14
N LYS A 128 -9.41 15.30 -5.37
CA LYS A 128 -10.49 15.14 -4.38
C LYS A 128 -10.73 13.68 -4.04
N ASN A 129 -10.47 12.77 -4.98
CA ASN A 129 -10.57 11.33 -4.73
C ASN A 129 -9.49 10.85 -3.75
N THR A 130 -8.26 11.39 -3.83
CA THR A 130 -7.18 11.04 -2.89
C THR A 130 -7.45 11.60 -1.50
N ASP A 131 -8.05 12.79 -1.38
CA ASP A 131 -8.48 13.35 -0.09
C ASP A 131 -9.56 12.50 0.56
N LYS A 132 -10.56 12.09 -0.21
CA LYS A 132 -11.61 11.20 0.30
C LYS A 132 -11.04 9.85 0.71
N LEU A 133 -10.13 9.28 -0.08
CA LEU A 133 -9.45 8.03 0.23
C LEU A 133 -8.63 8.13 1.53
N ARG A 134 -7.90 9.23 1.73
CA ARG A 134 -7.15 9.53 2.96
C ARG A 134 -8.08 9.62 4.18
N SER A 135 -9.23 10.28 4.04
CA SER A 135 -10.25 10.35 5.09
C SER A 135 -10.82 8.98 5.44
N LEU A 136 -11.07 8.12 4.45
CA LEU A 136 -11.57 6.76 4.66
C LEU A 136 -10.55 5.91 5.41
N VAL A 137 -9.26 5.98 5.05
CA VAL A 137 -8.19 5.26 5.77
C VAL A 137 -8.09 5.74 7.21
N LYS A 138 -8.23 7.05 7.47
CA LYS A 138 -8.24 7.59 8.84
C LYS A 138 -9.43 7.06 9.64
N GLU A 139 -10.64 7.11 9.10
CA GLU A 139 -11.83 6.60 9.79
C GLU A 139 -11.74 5.08 10.03
N PHE A 140 -11.24 4.34 9.05
CA PHE A 140 -11.01 2.90 9.22
C PHE A 140 -9.96 2.62 10.28
N LYS A 141 -8.84 3.35 10.29
CA LYS A 141 -7.82 3.23 11.34
C LYS A 141 -8.44 3.43 12.72
N GLU A 142 -9.24 4.48 12.89
CA GLU A 142 -9.95 4.75 14.14
C GLU A 142 -10.82 3.55 14.51
N VAL A 143 -11.79 3.16 13.68
CA VAL A 143 -12.72 2.04 13.97
C VAL A 143 -12.04 0.68 14.12
N TYR A 144 -10.92 0.46 13.43
CA TYR A 144 -10.15 -0.78 13.47
C TYR A 144 -9.39 -0.94 14.79
N PHE A 145 -8.80 0.14 15.30
CA PHE A 145 -8.05 0.15 16.56
C PHE A 145 -8.89 0.58 17.77
N ASP A 146 -10.11 1.08 17.57
CA ASP A 146 -11.03 1.41 18.65
C ASP A 146 -11.41 0.11 19.40
N LYS A 147 -10.90 -0.03 20.62
CA LYS A 147 -10.79 -1.25 21.45
C LYS A 147 -9.53 -2.11 21.27
N LYS A 148 -8.35 -1.50 21.27
CA LYS A 148 -7.33 -1.92 22.25
C LYS A 148 -7.63 -1.27 23.60
#